data_AF-A0A377W2P8-F1
#
_entry.id   AF-A0A377W2P8-F1
#
_cell.length_a   1.000
_cell.length_b   1.000
_cell.length_c   1.000
_cell.angle_alpha   90.00
_cell.angle_beta   90.00
_cell.angle_gamma   90.00
#
_symmetry.space_group_name_H-M   'P 1'
#
loop_
_entity.id
_entity.type
_entity.pdbx_description
1 polymer ?
#
loop_
_entity_poly.entity_id
_entity_poly.type
_entity_poly.pdbx_seq_one_letter_code
_entity_poly.pdbx_strand_id
1 'polypeptide(L)'
;MGKPNVSTERRELVVRWISTVGNYDYIFDWVFHDNGTIGIDAGATGIEAVKGVLAKTMHDPSAKEDTRYGTLIDHNIVGTTHQHIYNFRLDLDVDGENNTLVAMDPEVKPNTAGGPRTQHHAGESVHNR
;
A
#
# COMPACT_ATOMS: atom_id res chain seq x y z
N MET A 1 -6.57 -26.09 32.69
CA MET A 1 -6.77 -26.50 31.28
C MET A 1 -8.22 -26.19 30.91
N GLY A 2 -8.51 -25.49 29.81
CA GLY A 2 -9.90 -25.38 29.30
C GLY A 2 -10.51 -23.99 29.13
N LYS A 3 -9.79 -22.98 28.63
CA LYS A 3 -10.50 -21.85 28.00
C LYS A 3 -10.91 -22.27 26.58
N PRO A 4 -12.17 -22.05 26.15
CA PRO A 4 -12.59 -22.33 24.79
C PRO A 4 -11.85 -21.41 23.82
N ASN A 5 -11.51 -21.94 22.64
CA ASN A 5 -10.98 -21.11 21.56
C ASN A 5 -12.06 -20.12 21.10
N VAL A 6 -11.71 -18.85 21.01
CA VAL A 6 -12.58 -17.81 20.46
C VAL A 6 -11.98 -17.36 19.15
N SER A 7 -12.69 -17.59 18.06
CA SER A 7 -12.26 -17.21 16.72
C SER A 7 -13.48 -16.90 15.86
N THR A 8 -13.34 -15.88 15.03
CA THR A 8 -14.28 -15.56 13.96
C THR A 8 -13.48 -15.40 12.68
N GLU A 9 -14.06 -15.84 11.56
CA GLU A 9 -13.45 -15.63 10.25
C GLU A 9 -13.64 -14.19 9.79
N ARG A 10 -12.69 -13.67 9.00
CA ARG A 10 -12.85 -12.43 8.25
C ARG A 10 -13.41 -12.75 6.88
N ARG A 11 -14.36 -11.94 6.41
CA ARG A 11 -14.87 -11.99 5.04
C ARG A 11 -14.79 -10.61 4.40
N GLU A 12 -14.60 -10.60 3.09
CA GLU A 12 -14.43 -9.39 2.29
C GLU A 12 -15.36 -9.47 1.08
N LEU A 13 -16.05 -8.37 0.77
CA LEU A 13 -16.74 -8.20 -0.50
C LEU A 13 -15.82 -7.38 -1.42
N VAL A 14 -15.40 -7.98 -2.53
CA VAL A 14 -14.53 -7.31 -3.51
C VAL A 14 -15.33 -6.96 -4.75
N VAL A 15 -15.35 -5.67 -5.10
CA VAL A 15 -15.84 -5.18 -6.39
C VAL A 15 -14.61 -4.93 -7.27
N ARG A 16 -14.34 -5.87 -8.18
CA ARG A 16 -13.19 -5.83 -9.09
C ARG A 16 -13.55 -5.26 -10.45
N TRP A 17 -12.75 -4.33 -10.93
CA TRP A 17 -12.78 -3.83 -12.30
C TRP A 17 -11.41 -3.94 -12.96
N ILE A 18 -11.37 -4.31 -14.24
CA ILE A 18 -10.14 -4.43 -15.02
C ILE A 18 -10.25 -3.56 -16.28
N SER A 19 -9.21 -2.79 -16.57
CA SER A 19 -9.11 -1.93 -17.74
C SER A 19 -7.77 -2.09 -18.44
N THR A 20 -7.81 -2.37 -19.74
CA THR A 20 -6.62 -2.48 -20.59
C THR A 20 -6.45 -1.19 -21.39
N VAL A 21 -5.26 -0.60 -21.32
CA VAL A 21 -4.91 0.59 -22.12
C VAL A 21 -3.58 0.34 -22.81
N GLY A 22 -3.64 0.01 -24.10
CA GLY A 22 -2.46 -0.34 -24.88
C GLY A 22 -1.82 -1.64 -24.38
N ASN A 23 -0.60 -1.55 -23.85
CA ASN A 23 0.22 -2.68 -23.42
C ASN A 23 0.01 -3.12 -21.98
N TYR A 24 -0.65 -2.31 -21.14
CA TYR A 24 -0.88 -2.61 -19.73
C TYR A 24 -2.35 -2.89 -19.42
N ASP A 25 -2.56 -3.77 -18.45
CA ASP A 25 -3.81 -4.15 -17.83
C ASP A 25 -3.81 -3.69 -16.36
N TYR A 26 -4.80 -2.89 -15.99
CA TYR A 26 -4.96 -2.34 -14.64
C TYR A 26 -6.13 -3.00 -13.93
N ILE A 27 -5.91 -3.45 -12.70
CA ILE A 27 -6.91 -4.11 -11.86
C ILE A 27 -7.19 -3.19 -10.67
N PHE A 28 -8.45 -2.88 -10.43
CA PHE A 28 -8.89 -2.06 -9.29
C PHE A 28 -9.89 -2.86 -8.45
N ASP A 29 -9.55 -3.05 -7.18
CA ASP A 29 -10.41 -3.72 -6.20
C ASP A 29 -10.90 -2.72 -5.17
N TRP A 30 -12.22 -2.58 -5.04
CA TRP A 30 -12.86 -1.95 -3.89
C TRP A 30 -13.24 -3.03 -2.90
N VAL A 31 -12.56 -3.05 -1.75
CA VAL A 31 -12.63 -4.14 -0.76
C VAL A 31 -13.40 -3.66 0.47
N PHE A 32 -14.58 -4.21 0.70
CA PHE A 32 -15.41 -3.90 1.86
C PHE A 32 -15.24 -4.97 2.93
N HIS A 33 -14.77 -4.56 4.11
CA HIS A 33 -14.60 -5.43 5.27
C HIS A 33 -15.81 -5.33 6.22
N ASP A 34 -16.14 -6.44 6.88
CA ASP A 34 -17.22 -6.54 7.87
C ASP A 34 -17.02 -5.66 9.12
N ASN A 35 -15.79 -5.24 9.38
CA ASN A 35 -15.43 -4.32 10.46
C ASN A 35 -15.57 -2.83 10.10
N GLY A 36 -16.11 -2.50 8.91
CA GLY A 36 -16.31 -1.13 8.44
C GLY A 36 -15.15 -0.52 7.65
N THR A 37 -14.03 -1.24 7.50
CA THR A 37 -12.91 -0.77 6.66
C THR A 37 -13.29 -0.85 5.18
N ILE A 38 -12.86 0.15 4.40
CA ILE A 38 -12.89 0.12 2.93
C ILE A 38 -11.44 0.19 2.43
N GLY A 39 -10.99 -0.85 1.73
CA GLY A 39 -9.72 -0.90 1.03
C GLY A 39 -9.89 -0.55 -0.45
N ILE A 40 -8.86 0.04 -1.05
CA ILE A 40 -8.78 0.26 -2.49
C ILE A 40 -7.39 -0.20 -2.95
N ASP A 41 -7.36 -1.29 -3.71
CA ASP A 41 -6.12 -1.84 -4.26
C ASP A 41 -6.03 -1.57 -5.77
N ALA A 42 -4.82 -1.28 -6.24
CA ALA A 42 -4.51 -1.12 -7.66
C ALA A 42 -3.37 -2.07 -8.06
N GLY A 43 -3.66 -2.99 -9.00
CA GLY A 43 -2.70 -3.89 -9.62
C GLY A 43 -2.38 -3.48 -11.05
N ALA A 44 -1.13 -3.68 -11.47
CA ALA A 44 -0.69 -3.51 -12.85
C ALA A 44 -0.05 -4.80 -13.37
N THR A 45 -0.49 -5.25 -14.55
CA THR A 45 0.05 -6.40 -15.27
C THR A 45 -0.03 -6.15 -16.78
N GLY A 46 0.36 -7.09 -17.62
CA GLY A 46 0.44 -6.92 -19.07
C GLY A 46 1.88 -6.97 -19.55
N ILE A 47 2.21 -6.18 -20.58
CA ILE A 47 3.50 -6.20 -21.26
C ILE A 47 4.18 -4.84 -21.13
N GLU A 48 5.47 -4.80 -20.78
CA GLU A 48 6.20 -3.54 -20.63
C GLU A 48 6.33 -2.77 -21.97
N ALA A 49 6.40 -1.45 -21.89
CA ALA A 49 6.83 -0.62 -23.01
C ALA A 49 8.37 -0.65 -23.10
N VAL A 50 8.89 -1.19 -24.20
CA VAL A 50 10.32 -1.50 -24.34
C VAL A 50 11.06 -0.60 -25.32
N LYS A 51 12.34 -0.39 -25.06
CA LYS A 51 13.31 0.24 -25.95
C LYS A 51 14.18 -0.85 -26.59
N GLY A 52 14.24 -0.87 -27.92
CA GLY A 52 15.21 -1.68 -28.65
C GLY A 52 16.63 -1.15 -28.46
N VAL A 53 17.58 -2.03 -28.15
CA VAL A 53 19.00 -1.67 -27.91
C VAL A 53 19.97 -2.64 -28.58
N LEU A 54 21.24 -2.27 -28.70
CA LEU A 54 22.26 -3.13 -29.33
C LEU A 54 22.76 -4.22 -28.39
N ALA A 55 22.83 -3.94 -27.08
CA ALA A 55 23.28 -4.89 -26.07
C ALA A 55 22.36 -6.12 -26.00
N LYS A 56 22.96 -7.30 -26.01
CA LYS A 56 22.33 -8.58 -25.68
C LYS A 56 22.56 -8.95 -24.22
N THR A 57 23.74 -8.65 -23.70
CA THR A 57 24.08 -8.91 -22.30
C THR A 57 24.64 -7.65 -21.66
N MET A 58 24.70 -7.63 -20.31
CA MET A 58 25.36 -6.54 -19.58
C MET A 58 26.88 -6.45 -19.82
N HIS A 59 27.48 -7.41 -20.54
CA HIS A 59 28.89 -7.41 -20.90
C HIS A 59 29.19 -6.71 -22.22
N ASP A 60 28.16 -6.34 -23.00
CA ASP A 60 28.35 -5.68 -24.28
C ASP A 60 28.78 -4.22 -24.13
N PRO A 61 29.59 -3.66 -25.06
CA PRO A 61 30.13 -2.31 -24.93
C PRO A 61 29.07 -1.21 -24.78
N SER A 62 27.91 -1.37 -25.42
CA SER A 62 26.82 -0.40 -25.36
C SER A 62 25.95 -0.53 -24.11
N ALA A 63 26.05 -1.64 -23.35
CA ALA A 63 25.10 -1.97 -22.28
C ALA A 63 24.92 -0.83 -21.27
N LYS A 64 26.02 -0.20 -20.84
CA LYS A 64 25.98 0.92 -19.88
C LYS A 64 25.14 2.11 -20.37
N GLU A 65 25.25 2.46 -21.65
CA GLU A 65 24.48 3.55 -22.24
C GLU A 65 23.07 3.12 -22.61
N ASP A 66 22.92 1.89 -23.09
CA ASP A 66 21.64 1.27 -23.43
C ASP A 66 20.69 1.21 -22.23
N THR A 67 21.22 0.87 -21.04
CA THR A 67 20.49 0.72 -19.76
C THR A 67 20.50 1.98 -18.89
N ARG A 68 20.86 3.15 -19.42
CA ARG A 68 20.90 4.41 -18.64
C ARG A 68 19.55 4.77 -18.00
N TYR A 69 18.44 4.39 -18.64
CA TYR A 69 17.07 4.74 -18.23
C TYR A 69 16.17 3.52 -18.07
N GLY A 70 16.73 2.32 -17.92
CA GLY A 70 15.93 1.10 -17.86
C GLY A 70 16.79 -0.15 -17.69
N THR A 71 16.15 -1.27 -17.39
CA THR A 71 16.83 -2.55 -17.17
C THR A 71 16.89 -3.33 -18.48
N LEU A 72 18.02 -3.96 -18.80
CA LEU A 72 18.10 -4.94 -19.90
C LEU A 72 17.38 -6.22 -19.45
N ILE A 73 16.15 -6.42 -19.92
CA ILE A 73 15.26 -7.51 -19.48
C ILE A 73 15.32 -8.73 -20.39
N ASP A 74 15.78 -8.54 -21.63
CA ASP A 74 16.08 -9.62 -22.58
C ASP A 74 17.12 -9.11 -23.60
N HIS A 75 17.64 -10.00 -24.44
CA HIS A 75 18.54 -9.66 -25.52
C HIS A 75 17.93 -8.55 -26.39
N ASN A 76 18.63 -7.42 -26.52
CA ASN A 76 18.20 -6.27 -27.32
C ASN A 76 16.98 -5.51 -26.77
N ILE A 77 16.51 -5.81 -25.56
CA ILE A 77 15.26 -5.27 -25.00
C ILE A 77 15.51 -4.64 -23.63
N VAL A 78 15.31 -3.32 -23.54
CA VAL A 78 15.33 -2.56 -22.29
C VAL A 78 13.92 -2.18 -21.86
N GLY A 79 13.53 -2.61 -20.65
CA GLY A 79 12.36 -2.12 -19.94
C GLY A 79 12.65 -0.73 -19.39
N THR A 80 12.09 0.31 -20.02
CA THR A 80 12.39 1.70 -19.65
C THR A 80 11.70 2.04 -18.34
N THR A 81 12.45 2.57 -17.36
CA THR A 81 11.93 2.93 -16.04
C THR A 81 10.83 3.98 -16.18
N HIS A 82 9.69 3.74 -15.53
CA HIS A 82 8.53 4.64 -15.50
C HIS A 82 7.79 4.52 -14.16
N GLN A 83 6.76 5.35 -13.97
CA GLN A 83 5.91 5.32 -12.78
C GLN A 83 4.46 5.03 -13.18
N HIS A 84 3.76 4.26 -12.35
CA HIS A 84 2.30 4.21 -12.36
C HIS A 84 1.81 5.05 -11.18
N ILE A 85 1.00 6.07 -11.47
CA ILE A 85 0.48 7.00 -10.46
C ILE A 85 -1.04 6.92 -10.52
N TYR A 86 -1.64 6.54 -9.39
CA TYR A 86 -3.09 6.41 -9.24
C TYR A 86 -3.61 7.53 -8.33
N ASN A 87 -4.77 8.08 -8.66
CA ASN A 87 -5.46 9.06 -7.83
C ASN A 87 -6.94 8.68 -7.75
N PHE A 88 -7.49 8.67 -6.52
CA PHE A 88 -8.90 8.37 -6.27
C PHE A 88 -9.56 9.61 -5.70
N ARG A 89 -10.67 10.05 -6.32
CA ARG A 89 -11.55 11.07 -5.74
C ARG A 89 -12.47 10.39 -4.73
N LEU A 90 -12.30 10.71 -3.44
CA LEU A 90 -13.10 10.19 -2.35
C LEU A 90 -13.89 11.33 -1.70
N ASP A 91 -15.21 11.30 -1.90
CA ASP A 91 -16.16 12.26 -1.34
C ASP A 91 -16.76 11.63 -0.09
N LEU A 92 -16.09 11.79 1.04
CA LEU A 92 -16.46 11.12 2.30
C LEU A 92 -17.35 12.04 3.14
N ASP A 93 -18.54 11.54 3.48
CA ASP A 93 -19.42 12.12 4.51
C ASP A 93 -19.31 11.30 5.79
N VAL A 94 -18.37 11.66 6.67
CA VAL A 94 -18.12 10.93 7.92
C VAL A 94 -19.21 11.27 8.93
N ASP A 95 -20.22 10.39 9.04
CA ASP A 95 -21.42 10.56 9.89
C ASP A 95 -22.20 11.86 9.60
N GLY A 96 -22.14 12.33 8.34
CA GLY A 96 -22.80 13.54 7.86
C GLY A 96 -21.89 14.44 7.01
N GLU A 97 -22.49 15.47 6.42
CA GLU A 97 -21.85 16.38 5.43
C GLU A 97 -20.75 17.28 6.04
N ASN A 98 -20.90 17.68 7.30
CA ASN A 98 -20.01 18.67 7.91
C ASN A 98 -18.78 18.01 8.54
N ASN A 99 -17.72 17.84 7.76
CA ASN A 99 -16.46 17.24 8.23
C ASN A 99 -15.33 18.27 8.42
N THR A 100 -14.28 17.89 9.14
CA THR A 100 -13.06 18.68 9.32
C THR A 100 -11.84 17.78 9.16
N LEU A 101 -10.78 18.30 8.54
CA LEU A 101 -9.50 17.62 8.43
C LEU A 101 -8.72 17.72 9.74
N VAL A 102 -8.22 16.59 10.25
CA VAL A 102 -7.38 16.53 11.44
C VAL A 102 -6.09 15.78 11.11
N ALA A 103 -4.96 16.32 11.54
CA ALA A 103 -3.66 15.64 11.50
C ALA A 103 -3.28 15.17 12.91
N MET A 104 -2.71 13.97 13.00
CA MET A 104 -2.19 13.40 14.25
C MET A 104 -0.80 12.84 13.98
N ASP A 105 0.23 13.57 14.42
CA ASP A 105 1.62 13.16 14.28
C ASP A 105 2.09 12.51 15.59
N PRO A 106 2.43 11.21 15.61
CA PRO A 106 2.94 10.56 16.81
C PRO A 106 4.29 11.15 17.24
N GLU A 107 4.34 11.67 18.46
CA GLU A 107 5.55 12.25 19.03
C GLU A 107 6.03 11.47 20.24
N VAL A 108 7.36 11.34 20.37
CA VAL A 108 7.97 10.91 21.62
C VAL A 108 7.86 12.05 22.62
N LYS A 109 7.13 11.82 23.71
CA LYS A 109 7.03 12.78 24.81
C LYS A 109 7.91 12.36 25.99
N PRO A 110 8.56 13.31 26.69
CA PRO A 110 9.24 13.01 27.94
C PRO A 110 8.28 12.40 28.96
N ASN A 111 8.73 11.40 29.71
CA ASN A 111 7.97 10.89 30.85
C ASN A 111 7.88 11.98 31.94
N THR A 112 6.69 12.53 32.16
CA THR A 112 6.42 13.51 33.23
C THR A 112 5.83 12.86 34.49
N ALA A 113 5.58 11.55 34.48
CA ALA A 113 5.00 10.80 35.60
C ALA A 113 6.03 10.35 36.66
N GLY A 114 7.34 10.61 36.44
CA GLY A 114 8.43 10.23 37.34
C GLY A 114 8.88 8.77 37.20
N GLY A 115 10.04 8.45 37.80
CA GLY A 115 10.66 7.11 37.77
C GLY A 115 11.51 6.83 36.50
N PRO A 116 12.66 6.12 36.60
CA PRO A 116 13.52 5.78 35.45
C PRO A 116 12.86 4.83 34.43
N ARG A 117 11.80 4.12 34.86
CA ARG A 117 10.97 3.20 34.06
C ARG A 117 9.59 3.13 34.71
N THR A 118 8.57 3.70 34.10
CA THR A 118 7.19 3.27 34.33
C THR A 118 6.93 2.10 33.39
N GLN A 119 6.94 0.87 33.92
CA GLN A 119 6.25 -0.22 33.23
C GLN A 119 4.77 0.12 33.28
N HIS A 120 4.18 0.52 32.15
CA HIS A 120 2.74 0.68 32.05
C HIS A 120 2.08 -0.71 32.11
N HIS A 121 1.82 -1.22 33.32
CA HIS A 121 0.71 -2.13 33.50
C HIS A 121 -0.55 -1.28 33.42
N ALA A 122 -1.31 -1.43 32.34
CA ALA A 122 -2.68 -0.92 32.26
C ALA A 122 -3.53 -1.63 33.32
N GLY A 123 -3.55 -1.07 34.53
CA GLY A 123 -4.46 -1.44 35.60
C GLY A 123 -5.54 -0.38 35.68
N GLU A 124 -6.77 -0.76 35.38
CA GLU A 124 -7.97 0.04 35.64
C GLU A 124 -8.00 0.42 37.12
N SER A 125 -7.91 1.72 37.43
CA SER A 125 -8.23 2.22 38.74
C SER A 125 -9.74 2.43 38.81
N VAL A 126 -10.41 1.46 39.42
CA VAL A 126 -11.81 1.58 39.86
C VAL A 126 -11.87 2.73 40.87
N HIS A 127 -12.53 3.82 40.50
CA HIS A 127 -12.97 4.84 41.45
C HIS A 127 -13.99 4.21 42.39
N ASN A 128 -13.71 4.24 43.70
CA ASN A 128 -14.71 4.01 44.71
C ASN A 128 -14.62 5.11 45.77
N ARG A 129 -15.66 5.96 45.75
CA ARG A 129 -16.04 7.06 46.66
C ARG A 129 -15.27 8.38 46.57
#